data_AF-A0A366EQG8-F1
#
_entry.id   AF-A0A366EQG8-F1
#
_cell.length_a   1.000
_cell.length_b   1.000
_cell.length_c   1.000
_cell.angle_alpha   90.00
_cell.angle_beta   90.00
_cell.angle_gamma   90.00
#
_symmetry.space_group_name_H-M   'P 1'
#
loop_
_entity.id
_entity.type
_entity.pdbx_description
1 polymer ?
#
loop_
_entity_poly.entity_id
_entity_poly.type
_entity_poly.pdbx_seq_one_letter_code
_entity_poly.pdbx_strand_id
1 'polypeptide(L)' 'MVVEDHPRYPEWRRAHDDFEDAQRRLDEAQRIRRPEGELLVARQARDQAQALFDLIANNMRDGDANRT' A
#
# COMPACT_ATOMS: atom_id res chain seq x y z
N MET A 1 0.72 -3.29 15.76
CA MET A 1 1.31 -4.24 14.81
C MET A 1 2.63 -3.63 14.41
N VAL A 2 3.75 -4.19 14.87
CA VAL A 2 5.09 -3.66 14.57
C VAL A 2 5.37 -4.07 13.14
N VAL A 3 5.50 -3.11 12.22
CA VAL A 3 6.13 -3.37 10.93
C VAL A 3 7.52 -3.85 11.28
N GLU A 4 7.75 -5.15 11.16
CA GLU A 4 9.10 -5.70 11.16
C GLU A 4 9.83 -4.95 10.06
N ASP A 5 10.75 -4.09 10.47
CA ASP A 5 11.68 -3.42 9.59
C ASP A 5 12.39 -4.56 8.85
N HIS A 6 11.99 -4.81 7.60
CA HIS A 6 12.62 -5.76 6.70
C HIS A 6 13.67 -4.96 5.91
N PRO A 7 14.89 -4.74 6.43
CA PRO A 7 15.94 -3.98 5.76
C PRO A 7 16.40 -4.63 4.44
N ARG A 8 15.91 -5.85 4.13
CA ARG A 8 16.19 -6.57 2.88
C ARG A 8 15.34 -6.15 1.69
N TYR A 9 14.23 -5.43 1.88
CA TYR A 9 13.27 -5.15 0.80
C TYR A 9 12.81 -3.68 0.79
N PRO A 10 13.66 -2.77 0.28
CA PRO A 10 13.34 -1.34 0.20
C PRO A 10 12.10 -1.05 -0.67
N GLU A 11 11.82 -1.92 -1.64
CA GLU A 11 10.64 -1.81 -2.52
C GLU A 11 9.33 -2.10 -1.77
N TRP A 12 9.31 -3.08 -0.87
CA TRP A 12 8.15 -3.35 -0.03
C TRP A 12 7.89 -2.20 0.94
N ARG A 13 8.95 -1.67 1.56
CA ARG A 13 8.83 -0.53 2.48
C ARG A 13 8.24 0.70 1.77
N ARG A 14 8.68 0.97 0.53
CA ARG A 14 8.09 2.03 -0.30
C ARG A 14 6.62 1.77 -0.63
N ALA A 15 6.28 0.56 -1.05
CA ALA A 15 4.89 0.21 -1.38
C ALA A 15 3.97 0.27 -0.16
N HIS A 16 4.46 -0.10 1.03
CA HIS A 16 3.74 0.05 2.28
C HIS A 16 3.50 1.51 2.65
N ASP A 17 4.53 2.36 2.52
CA ASP A 17 4.43 3.80 2.80
C ASP A 17 3.44 4.49 1.85
N ASP A 18 3.49 4.13 0.56
CA ASP A 18 2.55 4.62 -0.46
C ASP A 18 1.10 4.19 -0.18
N PHE A 19 0.91 2.94 0.25
CA PHE A 19 -0.39 2.43 0.68
C PHE A 19 -0.93 3.18 1.92
N GLU A 20 -0.10 3.39 2.95
CA GLU A 20 -0.49 4.13 4.15
C GLU A 20 -0.84 5.59 3.82
N ASP A 21 -0.06 6.24 2.94
CA ASP A 21 -0.32 7.60 2.49
C ASP A 21 -1.64 7.70 1.71
N ALA A 22 -1.89 6.77 0.79
CA ALA A 22 -3.16 6.68 0.06
C ALA A 22 -4.35 6.44 1.01
N GLN A 23 -4.17 5.62 2.04
CA GLN A 23 -5.19 5.38 3.05
C GLN A 23 -5.48 6.62 3.90
N ARG A 24 -4.45 7.39 4.28
CA ARG A 24 -4.63 8.69 4.98
C ARG A 24 -5.36 9.70 4.11
N ARG A 25 -5.02 9.80 2.82
CA ARG A 25 -5.73 10.68 1.87
C ARG A 25 -7.21 10.33 1.75
N LEU A 26 -7.53 9.03 1.73
CA LEU A 26 -8.92 8.58 1.70
C LEU A 26 -9.66 8.91 3.01
N ASP A 27 -9.04 8.70 4.18
CA ASP A 27 -9.61 9.06 5.48
C ASP A 27 -9.85 10.58 5.58
N GLU A 28 -8.85 11.38 5.17
CA GLU A 28 -8.99 12.83 5.14
C GLU A 28 -10.13 13.24 4.21
N ALA A 29 -10.16 12.74 2.98
CA ALA A 29 -11.21 13.06 2.02
C ALA A 29 -12.62 12.71 2.53
N GLN A 30 -12.76 11.60 3.28
CA GLN A 30 -14.01 11.23 3.95
C GLN A 30 -14.34 12.21 5.09
N ARG A 31 -13.37 12.60 5.92
CA ARG A 31 -13.54 13.53 7.03
C ARG A 31 -13.98 14.91 6.56
N ILE A 32 -13.38 15.45 5.51
CA ILE A 32 -13.70 16.79 4.98
C ILE A 32 -14.89 16.76 4.00
N ARG A 33 -15.63 15.64 3.90
CA ARG A 33 -16.79 15.44 3.01
C ARG A 33 -16.52 15.91 1.58
N ARG A 34 -15.38 15.49 1.03
CA ARG A 34 -15.04 15.73 -0.37
C ARG A 34 -16.12 15.17 -1.30
N PRO A 35 -16.31 15.75 -2.49
CA PRO A 35 -17.27 15.24 -3.45
C PRO A 35 -16.98 13.77 -3.78
N GLU A 36 -18.03 12.99 -4.06
CA GLU A 36 -17.93 11.55 -4.34
C GLU A 36 -16.89 11.22 -5.42
N GLY A 37 -16.72 12.08 -6.42
CA GLY A 37 -15.68 11.91 -7.44
C GLY A 37 -14.26 11.91 -6.87
N GLU A 38 -13.93 12.79 -5.92
CA GLU A 38 -12.61 12.82 -5.27
C GLU A 38 -12.43 11.63 -4.31
N LEU A 39 -13.49 11.21 -3.62
CA LEU A 39 -13.49 10.00 -2.79
C LEU A 39 -13.23 8.75 -3.62
N LEU A 40 -13.82 8.67 -4.81
CA LEU A 40 -13.67 7.55 -5.73
C LEU A 40 -12.23 7.49 -6.26
N VAL A 41 -11.63 8.62 -6.61
CA VAL A 41 -10.21 8.72 -6.99
C VAL A 41 -9.29 8.29 -5.84
N ALA A 42 -9.53 8.77 -4.61
CA ALA A 42 -8.74 8.38 -3.44
C ALA A 42 -8.87 6.88 -3.12
N ARG A 43 -10.07 6.30 -3.28
CA ARG A 43 -10.29 4.85 -3.18
C ARG A 43 -9.51 4.09 -4.23
N GLN A 44 -9.57 4.53 -5.48
CA GLN A 44 -8.90 3.88 -6.60
C GLN A 44 -7.37 3.94 -6.46
N ALA A 45 -6.84 5.05 -5.91
CA ALA A 45 -5.43 5.18 -5.57
C ALA A 45 -5.02 4.19 -4.46
N ARG A 46 -5.82 4.10 -3.38
CA ARG A 46 -5.58 3.12 -2.30
C ARG A 46 -5.63 1.67 -2.80
N ASP A 47 -6.54 1.36 -3.72
CA ASP A 47 -6.68 0.02 -4.29
C ASP A 47 -5.48 -0.35 -5.18
N GLN A 48 -5.01 0.58 -6.00
CA GLN A 48 -3.78 0.40 -6.79
C GLN A 48 -2.54 0.22 -5.91
N ALA A 49 -2.38 1.05 -4.87
CA ALA A 49 -1.27 0.93 -3.93
C ALA A 49 -1.29 -0.41 -3.18
N GLN A 50 -2.49 -0.86 -2.76
CA GLN A 50 -2.68 -2.18 -2.15
C GLN A 50 -2.29 -3.31 -3.13
N ALA A 51 -2.70 -3.24 -4.39
CA ALA A 51 -2.39 -4.26 -5.38
C ALA A 51 -0.88 -4.34 -5.67
N LEU A 52 -0.19 -3.19 -5.75
CA LEU A 52 1.26 -3.13 -5.89
C LEU A 52 1.98 -3.71 -4.67
N PHE A 53 1.51 -3.35 -3.47
CA PHE A 53 2.02 -3.89 -2.23
C PHE A 53 1.87 -5.41 -2.17
N ASP A 54 0.70 -5.94 -2.51
CA ASP A 54 0.42 -7.39 -2.53
C ASP A 54 1.27 -8.12 -3.56
N LEU A 55 1.47 -7.53 -4.75
CA LEU A 55 2.31 -8.09 -5.80
C LEU A 55 3.79 -8.15 -5.38
N ILE A 56 4.29 -7.10 -4.73
CA ILE A 56 5.66 -7.09 -4.17
C ILE A 56 5.78 -8.09 -3.02
N ALA A 57 4.79 -8.13 -2.12
CA ALA A 57 4.75 -9.10 -1.02
C ALA A 57 4.74 -10.55 -1.51
N ASN A 58 3.95 -10.87 -2.54
CA ASN A 58 3.91 -12.20 -3.16
C ASN A 58 5.23 -12.53 -3.89
N ASN A 59 5.83 -11.58 -4.62
CA ASN A 59 7.15 -11.79 -5.24
C ASN A 59 8.26 -12.03 -4.22
N MET A 60 8.22 -11.37 -3.06
CA MET A 60 9.17 -11.65 -1.98
C MET A 60 8.99 -13.05 -1.41
N ARG A 61 7.74 -13.48 -1.22
CA ARG A 61 7.43 -14.83 -0.75
C ARG A 61 7.92 -15.90 -1.73
N ASP A 62 7.78 -15.68 -3.03
CA ASP A 62 8.25 -16.59 -4.08
C ASP A 62 9.80 -16.58 -4.19
N GLY A 63 10.42 -15.41 -4.09
CA GLY A 63 11.88 -15.27 -4.09
C GLY A 63 12.58 -15.86 -2.86
N ASP A 64 11.89 -15.95 -1.72
CA ASP A 64 12.36 -16.68 -0.54
C ASP A 64 12.14 -18.20 -0.70
N ALA A 65 11.01 -18.61 -1.28
CA ALA A 65 10.70 -20.02 -1.56
C ALA A 65 11.60 -20.67 -2.63
N ASN A 66 12.09 -19.89 -3.60
CA ASN A 66 12.95 -20.40 -4.67
C ASN A 66 14.45 -20.44 -4.29
N ARG A 67 14.80 -20.20 -3.02
CA ARG A 67 16.19 -20.14 -2.52
C ARG A 67 16.58 -21.29 -1.57
N THR A 68 15.70 -22.28 -1.38
CA THR A 68 15.95 -23.53 -0.64
C THR A 68 16.07 -24.72 -1.58
#